data_AF-A0A938BEE2-F1
#
_entry.id   AF-A0A938BEE2-F1
#
_cell.length_a   1.000
_cell.length_b   1.000
_cell.length_c   1.000
_cell.angle_alpha   90.00
_cell.angle_beta   90.00
_cell.angle_gamma   90.00
#
_symmetry.space_group_name_H-M   'P 1'
#
loop_
_entity.id
_entity.type
_entity.pdbx_description
1 polymer ?
#
loop_
_entity_poly.entity_id
_entity_poly.type
_entity_poly.pdbx_seq_one_letter_code
_entity_poly.pdbx_strand_id
1 'polypeptide(L)'
;MLFGKERIVRTDRDHPALEEHRVVYHSGNYLAEVFVRQGYAVLSIDAHHFGERAPRGFNGIPDSYDPFSLFSEDFDEIHRLVQEQLYLGVRQLNWAGTTWMGLNFWDDSRCVDYLRTRREVDPQRIGCTGLSGGGWRTNILAGLDRRIKASVSVGWMTTGDYQQVYNLHGAVGTFCLLPGVWNRIDVPDLAVIAAPGASLVVVGSEDHLFPPEAQIEAARQIQAGYAWAGCPERFTFYNPPKPHCYDADIQEKAIAWFDRHLKE
;
A
#
# COMPACT_ATOMS: atom_id res chain seq x y z
N MET A 1 -4.68 1.89 13.56
CA MET A 1 -3.43 1.29 14.06
C MET A 1 -2.57 2.37 14.70
N LEU A 2 -1.87 2.08 15.81
CA LEU A 2 -1.14 3.11 16.57
C LEU A 2 0.06 3.72 15.83
N PHE A 3 0.76 2.92 15.04
CA PHE A 3 1.85 3.38 14.18
C PHE A 3 1.45 3.33 12.71
N GLY A 4 1.82 4.37 11.96
CA GLY A 4 1.60 4.50 10.52
C GLY A 4 2.92 4.51 9.77
N LYS A 5 3.34 5.69 9.29
CA LYS A 5 4.58 5.92 8.54
C LYS A 5 5.82 5.48 9.30
N GLU A 6 5.79 5.49 10.64
CA GLU A 6 6.90 5.08 11.53
C GLU A 6 7.30 3.60 11.31
N ARG A 7 6.41 2.78 10.73
CA ARG A 7 6.72 1.39 10.34
C ARG A 7 7.78 1.29 9.25
N ILE A 8 7.95 2.34 8.45
CA ILE A 8 8.79 2.33 7.24
C ILE A 8 9.74 3.54 7.13
N VAL A 9 9.51 4.60 7.91
CA VAL A 9 10.33 5.81 7.99
C VAL A 9 11.03 5.85 9.33
N ARG A 10 12.35 6.06 9.33
CA ARG A 10 13.10 6.28 10.57
C ARG A 10 12.71 7.63 11.16
N THR A 11 12.40 7.61 12.45
CA THR A 11 12.17 8.82 13.25
C THR A 11 13.21 8.90 14.36
N ASP A 12 13.24 10.01 15.11
CA ASP A 12 14.13 10.16 16.28
C ASP A 12 13.68 9.31 17.49
N ARG A 13 12.61 8.54 17.33
CA ARG A 13 11.99 7.69 18.35
C ARG A 13 11.83 6.27 17.79
N ASP A 14 11.84 5.28 18.68
CA ASP A 14 11.60 3.88 18.31
C ASP A 14 10.74 3.19 19.36
N HIS A 15 10.17 2.03 19.00
CA HIS A 15 9.31 1.23 19.86
C HIS A 15 9.49 -0.26 19.49
N PRO A 16 9.47 -1.21 20.46
CA PRO A 16 9.66 -2.64 20.17
C PRO A 16 8.74 -3.18 19.06
N ALA A 17 7.46 -2.78 19.05
CA ALA A 17 6.51 -3.17 18.00
C ALA A 17 6.88 -2.66 16.59
N LEU A 18 7.60 -1.53 16.48
CA LEU A 18 8.13 -1.05 15.19
C LEU A 18 9.33 -1.89 14.76
N GLU A 19 10.23 -2.22 15.68
CA GLU A 19 11.38 -3.07 15.40
C GLU A 19 10.96 -4.46 14.95
N GLU A 20 10.04 -5.11 15.69
CA GLU A 20 9.46 -6.40 15.32
C GLU A 20 8.84 -6.35 13.92
N HIS A 21 8.01 -5.33 13.65
CA HIS A 21 7.41 -5.14 12.34
C HIS A 21 8.47 -5.00 11.22
N ARG A 22 9.52 -4.21 11.44
CA ARG A 22 10.61 -4.04 10.46
C ARG A 22 11.35 -5.35 10.22
N VAL A 23 11.65 -6.12 11.26
CA VAL A 23 12.33 -7.43 11.14
C VAL A 23 11.48 -8.39 10.32
N VAL A 24 10.18 -8.50 10.63
CA VAL A 24 9.26 -9.42 9.96
C VAL A 24 9.03 -9.04 8.49
N TYR A 25 8.74 -7.77 8.21
CA TYR A 25 8.25 -7.37 6.89
C TYR A 25 9.31 -6.73 5.98
N HIS A 26 10.41 -6.22 6.54
CA HIS A 26 11.35 -5.37 5.81
C HIS A 26 12.82 -5.72 6.06
N SER A 27 13.12 -6.92 6.60
CA SER A 27 14.49 -7.35 6.93
C SER A 27 15.22 -6.42 7.90
N GLY A 28 14.47 -5.75 8.79
CA GLY A 28 14.99 -4.75 9.71
C GLY A 28 15.23 -3.36 9.09
N ASN A 29 15.03 -3.21 7.78
CA ASN A 29 15.25 -1.95 7.09
C ASN A 29 14.10 -0.96 7.32
N TYR A 30 14.45 0.31 7.40
CA TYR A 30 13.50 1.39 7.13
C TYR A 30 13.35 1.53 5.63
N LEU A 31 12.23 1.06 5.07
CA LEU A 31 11.99 1.02 3.63
C LEU A 31 12.21 2.37 2.93
N ALA A 32 11.82 3.49 3.56
CA ALA A 32 12.05 4.81 2.98
C ALA A 32 13.54 5.10 2.78
N GLU A 33 14.40 4.65 3.69
CA GLU A 33 15.84 4.89 3.61
C GLU A 33 16.52 4.06 2.56
N VAL A 34 15.99 2.87 2.29
CA VAL A 34 16.46 2.00 1.21
C VAL A 34 16.39 2.77 -0.12
N PHE A 35 15.29 3.47 -0.39
CA PHE A 35 15.16 4.32 -1.57
C PHE A 35 15.98 5.62 -1.48
N VAL A 36 16.04 6.28 -0.31
CA VAL A 36 16.86 7.49 -0.14
C VAL A 36 18.33 7.23 -0.43
N ARG A 37 18.88 6.09 0.03
CA ARG A 37 20.26 5.67 -0.25
C ARG A 37 20.53 5.43 -1.74
N GLN A 38 19.49 5.19 -2.52
CA GLN A 38 19.56 5.03 -3.98
C GLN A 38 19.32 6.33 -4.76
N GLY A 39 19.24 7.47 -4.07
CA GLY A 39 19.10 8.79 -4.67
C GLY A 39 17.67 9.24 -4.91
N TYR A 40 16.67 8.57 -4.34
CA TYR A 40 15.28 9.00 -4.41
C TYR A 40 14.91 9.97 -3.28
N ALA A 41 14.13 11.00 -3.59
CA ALA A 41 13.36 11.70 -2.57
C ALA A 41 12.11 10.87 -2.25
N VAL A 42 11.86 10.64 -0.95
CA VAL A 42 10.75 9.79 -0.48
C VAL A 42 9.82 10.59 0.40
N LEU A 43 8.52 10.46 0.15
CA LEU A 43 7.46 10.99 1.01
C LEU A 43 6.52 9.84 1.40
N SER A 44 6.26 9.73 2.70
CA SER A 44 5.28 8.81 3.25
C SER A 44 4.41 9.54 4.25
N ILE A 45 3.11 9.27 4.21
CA ILE A 45 2.11 9.86 5.09
C ILE A 45 1.30 8.76 5.77
N ASP A 46 0.72 9.12 6.91
CA ASP A 46 -0.22 8.25 7.60
C ASP A 46 -1.51 8.10 6.80
N ALA A 47 -1.90 6.84 6.58
CA ALA A 47 -3.23 6.53 6.09
C ALA A 47 -4.29 6.98 7.10
N HIS A 48 -5.50 7.25 6.64
CA HIS A 48 -6.61 7.53 7.55
C HIS A 48 -6.83 6.34 8.52
N HIS A 49 -6.97 6.60 9.83
CA HIS A 49 -6.98 5.61 10.95
C HIS A 49 -5.62 5.04 11.38
N PHE A 50 -4.51 5.56 10.88
CA PHE A 50 -3.17 5.07 11.20
C PHE A 50 -2.32 6.19 11.78
N GLY A 51 -1.37 5.84 12.66
CA GLY A 51 -0.38 6.79 13.19
C GLY A 51 -1.05 8.01 13.84
N GLU A 52 -0.65 9.20 13.39
CA GLU A 52 -1.18 10.47 13.88
C GLU A 52 -2.66 10.70 13.53
N ARG A 53 -3.20 9.91 12.58
CA ARG A 53 -4.60 9.95 12.12
C ARG A 53 -5.44 8.84 12.73
N ALA A 54 -4.94 8.13 13.74
CA ALA A 54 -5.74 7.18 14.51
C ALA A 54 -6.82 7.91 15.33
N PRO A 55 -8.01 7.31 15.51
CA PRO A 55 -9.07 7.88 16.35
C PRO A 55 -8.61 8.05 17.81
N ARG A 56 -9.10 9.11 18.46
CA ARG A 56 -8.84 9.46 19.86
C ARG A 56 -10.14 9.88 20.53
N GLY A 57 -10.24 9.70 21.85
CA GLY A 57 -11.37 10.20 22.64
C GLY A 57 -12.72 9.53 22.35
N PHE A 58 -12.72 8.30 21.85
CA PHE A 58 -13.93 7.62 21.40
C PHE A 58 -13.87 6.12 21.70
N ASN A 59 -15.01 5.52 22.09
CA ASN A 59 -15.14 4.08 22.36
C ASN A 59 -14.04 3.48 23.26
N GLY A 60 -13.72 4.18 24.36
CA GLY A 60 -12.71 3.74 25.32
C GLY A 60 -11.26 4.11 24.94
N ILE A 61 -11.03 4.68 23.76
CA ILE A 61 -9.72 5.21 23.40
C ILE A 61 -9.50 6.52 24.16
N PRO A 62 -8.36 6.71 24.86
CA PRO A 62 -8.06 7.96 25.55
C PRO A 62 -8.08 9.17 24.61
N ASP A 63 -8.45 10.34 25.15
CA ASP A 63 -8.40 11.62 24.41
C ASP A 63 -6.97 11.95 23.94
N SER A 64 -5.98 11.56 24.74
CA SER A 64 -4.57 11.70 24.42
C SER A 64 -3.78 10.50 24.91
N TYR A 65 -2.92 9.99 24.03
CA TYR A 65 -1.89 9.01 24.33
C TYR A 65 -0.70 9.23 23.40
N ASP A 66 0.49 8.83 23.85
CA ASP A 66 1.69 8.76 23.03
C ASP A 66 2.02 7.28 22.75
N PRO A 67 1.87 6.79 21.50
CA PRO A 67 2.15 5.39 21.16
C PRO A 67 3.52 4.89 21.62
N PHE A 68 4.53 5.77 21.65
CA PHE A 68 5.90 5.42 22.02
C PHE A 68 6.12 5.32 23.54
N SER A 69 5.15 5.76 24.33
CA SER A 69 5.18 5.67 25.80
C SER A 69 4.27 4.56 26.33
N LEU A 70 3.48 3.92 25.47
CA LEU A 70 2.66 2.77 25.81
C LEU A 70 3.50 1.50 25.74
N PHE A 71 3.36 0.62 26.72
CA PHE A 71 4.05 -0.68 26.75
C PHE A 71 3.09 -1.77 27.25
N SER A 72 3.45 -3.03 26.96
CA SER A 72 2.71 -4.23 27.40
C SER A 72 1.19 -4.15 27.16
N GLU A 73 0.39 -4.37 28.20
CA GLU A 73 -1.07 -4.51 28.13
C GLU A 73 -1.76 -3.23 27.66
N ASP A 74 -1.26 -2.06 28.06
CA ASP A 74 -1.82 -0.76 27.64
C ASP A 74 -1.65 -0.54 26.14
N PHE A 75 -0.49 -0.93 25.58
CA PHE A 75 -0.26 -0.85 24.14
C PHE A 75 -1.24 -1.75 23.39
N ASP A 76 -1.34 -3.01 23.81
CA ASP A 76 -2.20 -4.00 23.15
C ASP A 76 -3.68 -3.63 23.24
N GLU A 77 -4.14 -3.15 24.39
CA GLU A 77 -5.51 -2.71 24.59
C GLU A 77 -5.86 -1.53 23.69
N ILE A 78 -5.07 -0.45 23.72
CA ILE A 78 -5.33 0.73 22.91
C ILE A 78 -5.18 0.39 21.41
N HIS A 79 -4.22 -0.46 21.05
CA HIS A 79 -4.05 -0.91 19.67
C HIS A 79 -5.28 -1.63 19.15
N ARG A 80 -5.81 -2.58 19.94
CA ARG A 80 -7.04 -3.32 19.62
C ARG A 80 -8.23 -2.39 19.49
N LEU A 81 -8.45 -1.49 20.45
CA LEU A 81 -9.56 -0.53 20.41
C LEU A 81 -9.51 0.33 19.14
N VAL A 82 -8.33 0.83 18.79
CA VAL A 82 -8.09 1.60 17.56
C VAL A 82 -8.33 0.76 16.31
N GLN A 83 -7.93 -0.52 16.28
CA GLN A 83 -8.18 -1.41 15.15
C GLN A 83 -9.68 -1.67 14.93
N GLU A 84 -10.44 -1.88 16.00
CA GLU A 84 -11.90 -2.07 15.95
C GLU A 84 -12.62 -0.86 15.35
N GLN A 85 -12.07 0.35 15.54
CA GLN A 85 -12.65 1.56 14.96
C GLN A 85 -12.47 1.66 13.44
N LEU A 86 -11.52 0.95 12.83
CA LEU A 86 -11.28 1.04 11.38
C LEU A 86 -12.56 0.72 10.59
N TYR A 87 -13.27 -0.36 10.97
CA TYR A 87 -14.51 -0.74 10.31
C TYR A 87 -15.61 0.32 10.48
N LEU A 88 -15.74 0.87 11.69
CA LEU A 88 -16.73 1.91 11.98
C LEU A 88 -16.42 3.21 11.22
N GLY A 89 -15.14 3.57 11.12
CA GLY A 89 -14.68 4.70 10.33
C GLY A 89 -14.95 4.53 8.84
N VAL A 90 -14.69 3.33 8.28
CA VAL A 90 -15.07 3.02 6.89
C VAL A 90 -16.58 3.19 6.68
N ARG A 91 -17.40 2.67 7.60
CA ARG A 91 -18.86 2.80 7.53
C ARG A 91 -19.30 4.27 7.61
N GLN A 92 -18.67 5.08 8.47
CA GLN A 92 -18.94 6.51 8.59
C GLN A 92 -18.61 7.24 7.28
N LEU A 93 -17.44 6.98 6.69
CA LEU A 93 -17.04 7.56 5.41
C LEU A 93 -18.04 7.22 4.30
N ASN A 94 -18.47 5.95 4.23
CA ASN A 94 -19.47 5.52 3.25
C ASN A 94 -20.78 6.29 3.41
N TRP A 95 -21.23 6.54 4.65
CA TRP A 95 -22.40 7.39 4.93
C TRP A 95 -22.20 8.85 4.54
N ALA A 96 -20.97 9.37 4.66
CA ALA A 96 -20.60 10.71 4.23
C ALA A 96 -20.42 10.82 2.70
N GLY A 97 -20.68 9.75 1.93
CA GLY A 97 -20.60 9.75 0.47
C GLY A 97 -19.19 9.59 -0.09
N THR A 98 -18.22 9.14 0.71
CA THR A 98 -16.86 8.82 0.26
C THR A 98 -16.46 7.43 0.72
N THR A 99 -15.29 6.94 0.29
CA THR A 99 -14.75 5.66 0.77
C THR A 99 -13.43 5.89 1.48
N TRP A 100 -13.01 4.92 2.30
CA TRP A 100 -11.68 4.95 2.90
C TRP A 100 -10.60 5.08 1.82
N MET A 101 -10.72 4.30 0.73
CA MET A 101 -9.78 4.39 -0.38
C MET A 101 -9.87 5.73 -1.12
N GLY A 102 -11.06 6.32 -1.28
CA GLY A 102 -11.23 7.64 -1.90
C GLY A 102 -10.51 8.75 -1.12
N LEU A 103 -10.62 8.74 0.21
CA LEU A 103 -9.90 9.69 1.07
C LEU A 103 -8.38 9.50 0.97
N ASN A 104 -7.90 8.25 1.10
CA ASN A 104 -6.46 7.98 1.03
C ASN A 104 -5.89 8.27 -0.37
N PHE A 105 -6.62 7.98 -1.46
CA PHE A 105 -6.22 8.37 -2.80
C PHE A 105 -6.08 9.89 -2.94
N TRP A 106 -7.02 10.66 -2.37
CA TRP A 106 -6.92 12.11 -2.38
C TRP A 106 -5.63 12.56 -1.70
N ASP A 107 -5.35 12.06 -0.49
CA ASP A 107 -4.12 12.38 0.25
C ASP A 107 -2.84 11.97 -0.52
N ASP A 108 -2.84 10.78 -1.10
CA ASP A 108 -1.72 10.25 -1.89
C ASP A 108 -1.47 11.10 -3.14
N SER A 109 -2.53 11.52 -3.83
CA SER A 109 -2.43 12.42 -4.99
C SER A 109 -1.95 13.84 -4.61
N ARG A 110 -2.29 14.33 -3.39
CA ARG A 110 -1.72 15.59 -2.85
C ARG A 110 -0.25 15.46 -2.50
N CYS A 111 0.20 14.29 -2.05
CA CYS A 111 1.64 14.02 -1.87
C CYS A 111 2.41 14.18 -3.18
N VAL A 112 1.82 13.73 -4.30
CA VAL A 112 2.39 13.96 -5.63
C VAL A 112 2.40 15.44 -6.00
N ASP A 113 1.36 16.21 -5.69
CA ASP A 113 1.39 17.68 -5.86
C ASP A 113 2.54 18.32 -5.10
N TYR A 114 2.70 17.98 -3.82
CA TYR A 114 3.78 18.52 -2.99
C TYR A 114 5.16 18.13 -3.53
N LEU A 115 5.39 16.86 -3.87
CA LEU A 115 6.66 16.39 -4.45
C LEU A 115 7.05 17.19 -5.69
N ARG A 116 6.10 17.53 -6.57
CA ARG A 116 6.35 18.34 -7.78
C ARG A 116 6.75 19.79 -7.50
N THR A 117 6.55 20.29 -6.28
CA THR A 117 7.02 21.63 -5.87
C THR A 117 8.46 21.63 -5.35
N ARG A 118 9.01 20.44 -5.07
CA ARG A 118 10.35 20.29 -4.50
C ARG A 118 11.40 20.44 -5.59
N ARG A 119 12.45 21.21 -5.32
CA ARG A 119 13.53 21.47 -6.30
C ARG A 119 14.40 20.24 -6.55
N GLU A 120 14.45 19.36 -5.56
CA GLU A 120 15.17 18.10 -5.55
C GLU A 120 14.41 16.95 -6.24
N VAL A 121 13.18 17.17 -6.71
CA VAL A 121 12.35 16.16 -7.37
C VAL A 121 12.12 16.54 -8.83
N ASP A 122 12.41 15.62 -9.75
CA ASP A 122 11.95 15.76 -11.13
C ASP A 122 10.45 15.40 -11.23
N PRO A 123 9.57 16.34 -11.60
CA PRO A 123 8.14 16.11 -11.66
C PRO A 123 7.70 15.10 -12.74
N GLN A 124 8.60 14.70 -13.66
CA GLN A 124 8.36 13.66 -14.66
C GLN A 124 8.79 12.26 -14.19
N ARG A 125 9.45 12.13 -13.04
CA ARG A 125 10.09 10.88 -12.59
C ARG A 125 9.56 10.44 -11.22
N ILE A 126 8.24 10.31 -11.11
CA ILE A 126 7.57 9.96 -9.85
C ILE A 126 7.07 8.51 -9.91
N GLY A 127 7.42 7.72 -8.89
CA GLY A 127 6.89 6.38 -8.69
C GLY A 127 6.18 6.22 -7.35
N CYS A 128 5.50 5.08 -7.16
CA CYS A 128 4.88 4.73 -5.89
C CYS A 128 5.01 3.22 -5.59
N THR A 129 5.09 2.87 -4.31
CA THR A 129 5.20 1.49 -3.85
C THR A 129 4.64 1.31 -2.45
N GLY A 130 4.22 0.08 -2.14
CA GLY A 130 3.79 -0.30 -0.80
C GLY A 130 3.50 -1.80 -0.70
N LEU A 131 3.44 -2.28 0.55
CA LEU A 131 3.12 -3.66 0.92
C LEU A 131 1.65 -3.78 1.35
N SER A 132 0.96 -4.85 0.96
CA SER A 132 -0.38 -5.20 1.43
C SER A 132 -1.42 -4.12 1.10
N GLY A 133 -2.08 -3.52 2.09
CA GLY A 133 -2.90 -2.32 1.90
C GLY A 133 -2.15 -1.14 1.24
N GLY A 134 -0.83 -1.05 1.39
CA GLY A 134 0.02 -0.15 0.62
C GLY A 134 0.18 -0.55 -0.85
N GLY A 135 0.15 -1.85 -1.16
CA GLY A 135 0.11 -2.37 -2.53
C GLY A 135 -1.23 -2.03 -3.20
N TRP A 136 -2.34 -2.22 -2.48
CA TRP A 136 -3.66 -1.75 -2.93
C TRP A 136 -3.67 -0.24 -3.23
N ARG A 137 -3.19 0.60 -2.31
CA ARG A 137 -3.07 2.05 -2.53
C ARG A 137 -2.18 2.38 -3.72
N THR A 138 -1.08 1.66 -3.90
CA THR A 138 -0.15 1.80 -5.04
C THR A 138 -0.88 1.57 -6.36
N ASN A 139 -1.68 0.51 -6.47
CA ASN A 139 -2.46 0.23 -7.69
C ASN A 139 -3.48 1.33 -7.99
N ILE A 140 -4.20 1.81 -6.96
CA ILE A 140 -5.17 2.90 -7.12
C ILE A 140 -4.50 4.21 -7.54
N LEU A 141 -3.41 4.59 -6.88
CA LEU A 141 -2.70 5.83 -7.20
C LEU A 141 -2.11 5.77 -8.62
N ALA A 142 -1.48 4.65 -8.99
CA ALA A 142 -0.91 4.48 -10.33
C ALA A 142 -1.98 4.48 -11.44
N GLY A 143 -3.14 3.87 -11.18
CA GLY A 143 -4.25 3.86 -12.13
C GLY A 143 -4.91 5.24 -12.30
N LEU A 144 -5.14 5.97 -11.20
CA LEU A 144 -5.93 7.20 -11.24
C LEU A 144 -5.09 8.48 -11.39
N ASP A 145 -3.78 8.44 -11.13
CA ASP A 145 -2.90 9.60 -11.22
C ASP A 145 -1.80 9.41 -12.28
N ARG A 146 -2.02 9.98 -13.48
CA ARG A 146 -1.13 9.87 -14.65
C ARG A 146 0.28 10.45 -14.45
N ARG A 147 0.54 11.11 -13.32
CA ARG A 147 1.86 11.63 -12.94
C ARG A 147 2.76 10.51 -12.41
N ILE A 148 2.19 9.42 -11.90
CA ILE A 148 2.94 8.22 -11.56
C ILE A 148 3.42 7.55 -12.85
N LYS A 149 4.74 7.36 -12.98
CA LYS A 149 5.37 6.73 -14.15
C LYS A 149 5.78 5.29 -13.92
N ALA A 150 5.98 4.91 -12.66
CA ALA A 150 6.28 3.54 -12.28
C ALA A 150 5.62 3.18 -10.94
N SER A 151 5.13 1.95 -10.81
CA SER A 151 4.54 1.41 -9.58
C SER A 151 5.13 0.07 -9.22
N VAL A 152 5.27 -0.20 -7.91
CA VAL A 152 5.65 -1.50 -7.37
C VAL A 152 4.66 -1.91 -6.27
N SER A 153 3.68 -2.74 -6.62
CA SER A 153 2.67 -3.27 -5.69
C SER A 153 3.16 -4.58 -5.07
N VAL A 154 3.38 -4.61 -3.76
CA VAL A 154 3.92 -5.78 -3.05
C VAL A 154 2.86 -6.39 -2.13
N GLY A 155 2.76 -7.72 -2.07
CA GLY A 155 1.83 -8.43 -1.19
C GLY A 155 0.35 -8.14 -1.48
N TRP A 156 0.06 -7.74 -2.72
CA TRP A 156 -1.31 -7.50 -3.18
C TRP A 156 -1.43 -7.81 -4.67
N MET A 157 -2.19 -8.86 -4.98
CA MET A 157 -3.09 -8.91 -6.13
C MET A 157 -4.06 -10.10 -6.00
N THR A 158 -5.28 -9.94 -6.51
CA THR A 158 -6.30 -10.98 -6.67
C THR A 158 -7.26 -10.55 -7.78
N THR A 159 -8.22 -11.40 -8.14
CA THR A 159 -9.39 -11.04 -8.94
C THR A 159 -10.61 -10.86 -8.03
N GLY A 160 -11.64 -10.16 -8.52
CA GLY A 160 -12.80 -9.78 -7.73
C GLY A 160 -13.68 -10.96 -7.32
N ASP A 161 -13.77 -12.00 -8.15
CA ASP A 161 -14.48 -13.25 -7.85
C ASP A 161 -13.84 -14.00 -6.66
N TYR A 162 -12.51 -14.14 -6.65
CA TYR A 162 -11.81 -14.68 -5.48
C TYR A 162 -11.94 -13.73 -4.30
N GLN A 163 -11.70 -12.42 -4.48
CA GLN A 163 -11.80 -11.46 -3.38
C GLN A 163 -13.17 -11.50 -2.66
N GLN A 164 -14.27 -11.61 -3.41
CA GLN A 164 -15.62 -11.64 -2.83
C GLN A 164 -15.85 -12.85 -1.92
N VAL A 165 -15.39 -14.03 -2.32
CA VAL A 165 -15.51 -15.26 -1.50
C VAL A 165 -14.70 -15.14 -0.21
N TYR A 166 -13.50 -14.56 -0.28
CA TYR A 166 -12.60 -14.40 0.87
C TYR A 166 -12.96 -13.20 1.77
N ASN A 167 -13.71 -12.22 1.26
CA ASN A 167 -14.20 -11.09 2.05
C ASN A 167 -15.18 -11.49 3.15
N LEU A 168 -15.87 -12.62 3.03
CA LEU A 168 -16.77 -13.14 4.08
C LEU A 168 -16.03 -13.50 5.37
N HIS A 169 -14.72 -13.79 5.29
CA HIS A 169 -13.88 -14.16 6.43
C HIS A 169 -12.99 -13.01 6.91
N GLY A 170 -13.20 -11.79 6.42
CA GLY A 170 -12.48 -10.59 6.88
C GLY A 170 -11.08 -10.39 6.30
N ALA A 171 -10.66 -11.15 5.28
CA ALA A 171 -9.28 -11.15 4.79
C ALA A 171 -8.80 -9.79 4.21
N VAL A 172 -9.70 -8.98 3.63
CA VAL A 172 -9.32 -7.72 2.94
C VAL A 172 -9.99 -6.48 3.54
N GLY A 173 -10.96 -6.68 4.44
CA GLY A 173 -11.67 -5.61 5.13
C GLY A 173 -12.52 -4.70 4.22
N THR A 174 -13.39 -3.90 4.82
CA THR A 174 -14.27 -2.97 4.08
C THR A 174 -13.53 -1.77 3.47
N PHE A 175 -12.25 -1.57 3.77
CA PHE A 175 -11.49 -0.40 3.32
C PHE A 175 -11.08 -0.45 1.83
N CYS A 176 -11.10 -1.63 1.21
CA CYS A 176 -10.92 -1.80 -0.24
C CYS A 176 -12.22 -1.64 -1.05
N LEU A 177 -13.34 -1.35 -0.39
CA LEU A 177 -14.63 -1.19 -1.07
C LEU A 177 -14.64 0.02 -2.01
N LEU A 178 -14.97 -0.23 -3.28
CA LEU A 178 -15.21 0.78 -4.29
C LEU A 178 -16.64 0.63 -4.85
N PRO A 179 -17.65 1.29 -4.24
CA PRO A 179 -19.04 1.17 -4.68
C PRO A 179 -19.22 1.55 -6.14
N GLY A 180 -19.92 0.69 -6.90
CA GLY A 180 -20.20 0.93 -8.32
C GLY A 180 -19.02 0.73 -9.27
N VAL A 181 -17.90 0.18 -8.79
CA VAL A 181 -16.75 -0.20 -9.63
C VAL A 181 -16.84 -1.66 -10.07
N TRP A 182 -17.16 -2.56 -9.13
CA TRP A 182 -17.11 -4.02 -9.33
C TRP A 182 -18.13 -4.60 -10.33
N ASN A 183 -19.09 -3.78 -10.79
CA ASN A 183 -20.02 -4.15 -11.86
C ASN A 183 -19.56 -3.69 -13.26
N ARG A 184 -18.37 -3.07 -13.36
CA ARG A 184 -17.85 -2.48 -14.60
C ARG A 184 -16.44 -2.93 -14.93
N ILE A 185 -15.61 -3.08 -13.90
CA ILE A 185 -14.22 -3.54 -14.01
C ILE A 185 -13.89 -4.46 -12.85
N ASP A 186 -12.85 -5.26 -13.02
CA ASP A 186 -12.29 -6.16 -12.01
C ASP A 186 -11.06 -5.54 -11.30
N VAL A 187 -10.59 -6.17 -10.21
CA VAL A 187 -9.40 -5.75 -9.46
C VAL A 187 -8.14 -5.63 -10.35
N PRO A 188 -7.83 -6.58 -11.26
CA PRO A 188 -6.67 -6.48 -12.14
C PRO A 188 -6.74 -5.28 -13.09
N ASP A 189 -7.95 -4.89 -13.52
CA ASP A 189 -8.14 -3.75 -14.42
C ASP A 189 -7.63 -2.44 -13.80
N LEU A 190 -7.70 -2.30 -12.48
CA LEU A 190 -7.17 -1.12 -11.78
C LEU A 190 -5.66 -0.95 -11.97
N ALA A 191 -4.92 -2.07 -12.03
CA ALA A 191 -3.50 -2.05 -12.38
C ALA A 191 -3.27 -1.81 -13.88
N VAL A 192 -4.15 -2.33 -14.75
CA VAL A 192 -4.08 -2.11 -16.21
C VAL A 192 -4.31 -0.65 -16.58
N ILE A 193 -5.19 0.07 -15.88
CA ILE A 193 -5.46 1.51 -16.14
C ILE A 193 -4.18 2.36 -16.04
N ALA A 194 -3.20 1.93 -15.25
CA ALA A 194 -1.91 2.61 -15.10
C ALA A 194 -1.10 2.66 -16.41
N ALA A 195 -1.37 1.76 -17.38
CA ALA A 195 -0.71 1.76 -18.68
C ALA A 195 -0.83 3.14 -19.37
N PRO A 196 0.25 3.64 -20.01
CA PRO A 196 1.53 2.98 -20.27
C PRO A 196 2.57 3.11 -19.13
N GLY A 197 2.20 3.58 -17.94
CA GLY A 197 3.06 3.60 -16.77
C GLY A 197 3.55 2.19 -16.40
N ALA A 198 4.80 2.07 -15.96
CA ALA A 198 5.42 0.77 -15.70
C ALA A 198 4.94 0.17 -14.38
N SER A 199 4.37 -1.03 -14.37
CA SER A 199 3.88 -1.68 -13.15
C SER A 199 4.58 -3.01 -12.87
N LEU A 200 5.17 -3.12 -11.68
CA LEU A 200 5.67 -4.37 -11.12
C LEU A 200 4.71 -4.82 -10.01
N VAL A 201 4.16 -6.02 -10.15
CA VAL A 201 3.40 -6.68 -9.10
C VAL A 201 4.26 -7.79 -8.50
N VAL A 202 4.42 -7.75 -7.18
CA VAL A 202 5.12 -8.78 -6.41
C VAL A 202 4.16 -9.41 -5.41
N VAL A 203 3.97 -10.72 -5.51
CA VAL A 203 3.23 -11.49 -4.50
C VAL A 203 4.03 -12.76 -4.25
N GLY A 204 4.34 -13.07 -3.00
CA GLY A 204 5.13 -14.26 -2.68
C GLY A 204 4.29 -15.54 -2.79
N SER A 205 4.89 -16.66 -3.20
CA SER A 205 4.16 -17.92 -3.37
C SER A 205 3.71 -18.55 -2.05
N GLU A 206 4.27 -18.08 -0.93
CA GLU A 206 3.90 -18.47 0.44
C GLU A 206 3.03 -17.39 1.12
N ASP A 207 2.67 -16.33 0.39
CA ASP A 207 1.71 -15.34 0.83
C ASP A 207 0.28 -15.86 0.59
N HIS A 208 -0.34 -16.31 1.67
CA HIS A 208 -1.69 -16.87 1.64
C HIS A 208 -2.78 -15.84 1.96
N LEU A 209 -2.49 -14.53 1.86
CA LEU A 209 -3.52 -13.49 1.94
C LEU A 209 -4.62 -13.71 0.89
N PHE A 210 -4.21 -14.14 -0.31
CA PHE A 210 -5.08 -14.59 -1.39
C PHE A 210 -4.66 -15.97 -1.87
N PRO A 211 -5.58 -16.79 -2.42
CA PRO A 211 -5.21 -18.08 -3.00
C PRO A 211 -4.18 -17.91 -4.13
N PRO A 212 -3.19 -18.80 -4.25
CA PRO A 212 -2.18 -18.74 -5.31
C PRO A 212 -2.78 -18.65 -6.72
N GLU A 213 -3.86 -19.39 -6.98
CA GLU A 213 -4.57 -19.38 -8.26
C GLU A 213 -5.18 -18.01 -8.58
N ALA A 214 -5.66 -17.26 -7.57
CA ALA A 214 -6.19 -15.91 -7.74
C ALA A 214 -5.10 -14.90 -8.10
N GLN A 215 -3.93 -15.04 -7.47
CA GLN A 215 -2.76 -14.20 -7.74
C GLN A 215 -2.24 -14.43 -9.18
N ILE A 216 -2.14 -15.70 -9.59
CA ILE A 216 -1.70 -16.09 -10.94
C ILE A 216 -2.71 -15.60 -12.00
N GLU A 217 -4.00 -15.78 -11.75
CA GLU A 217 -5.05 -15.34 -12.68
C GLU A 217 -5.06 -13.82 -12.82
N ALA A 218 -4.95 -13.08 -11.71
CA ALA A 218 -4.84 -11.62 -11.77
C ALA A 218 -3.60 -11.16 -12.55
N ALA A 219 -2.43 -11.77 -12.31
CA ALA A 219 -1.22 -11.48 -13.06
C ALA A 219 -1.38 -11.75 -14.57
N ARG A 220 -2.06 -12.85 -14.94
CA ARG A 220 -2.37 -13.19 -16.33
C ARG A 220 -3.26 -12.12 -16.97
N GLN A 221 -4.29 -11.63 -16.28
CA GLN A 221 -5.17 -10.58 -16.76
C GLN A 221 -4.43 -9.24 -16.95
N ILE A 222 -3.58 -8.84 -15.99
CA ILE A 222 -2.80 -7.60 -16.11
C ILE A 222 -1.82 -7.68 -17.28
N GLN A 223 -1.13 -8.82 -17.44
CA GLN A 223 -0.22 -9.05 -18.56
C GLN A 223 -0.94 -8.92 -19.91
N ALA A 224 -2.15 -9.50 -20.03
CA ALA A 224 -2.98 -9.37 -21.22
C ALA A 224 -3.43 -7.91 -21.45
N GLY A 225 -3.80 -7.18 -20.40
CA GLY A 225 -4.18 -5.78 -20.47
C GLY A 225 -3.05 -4.87 -20.95
N TYR A 226 -1.82 -5.04 -20.42
CA TYR A 226 -0.64 -4.31 -20.88
C TYR A 226 -0.25 -4.66 -22.32
N ALA A 227 -0.39 -5.93 -22.72
CA ALA A 227 -0.18 -6.34 -24.11
C ALA A 227 -1.21 -5.69 -25.05
N TRP A 228 -2.49 -5.66 -24.65
CA TRP A 228 -3.55 -4.98 -25.40
C TRP A 228 -3.30 -3.46 -25.50
N ALA A 229 -2.78 -2.84 -24.44
CA ALA A 229 -2.39 -1.43 -24.43
C ALA A 229 -1.14 -1.12 -25.29
N GLY A 230 -0.51 -2.13 -25.89
CA GLY A 230 0.66 -1.97 -26.76
C GLY A 230 1.99 -1.75 -26.03
N CYS A 231 2.04 -2.03 -24.72
CA CYS A 231 3.25 -1.88 -23.90
C CYS A 231 3.49 -3.11 -22.99
N PRO A 232 3.54 -4.34 -23.53
CA PRO A 232 3.70 -5.56 -22.73
C PRO A 232 4.97 -5.56 -21.86
N GLU A 233 6.02 -4.87 -22.28
CA GLU A 233 7.30 -4.72 -21.57
C GLU A 233 7.24 -3.81 -20.33
N ARG A 234 6.14 -3.06 -20.17
CA ARG A 234 5.89 -2.17 -19.03
C ARG A 234 5.22 -2.87 -17.86
N PHE A 235 4.94 -4.17 -17.96
CA PHE A 235 4.42 -4.96 -16.85
C PHE A 235 5.34 -6.12 -16.51
N THR A 236 5.47 -6.42 -15.23
CA THR A 236 6.12 -7.64 -14.75
C THR A 236 5.40 -8.16 -13.52
N PHE A 237 5.15 -9.47 -13.49
CA PHE A 237 4.75 -10.18 -12.29
C PHE A 237 5.96 -10.95 -11.72
N TYR A 238 6.21 -10.82 -10.42
CA TYR A 238 7.27 -11.54 -9.72
C TYR A 238 6.70 -12.32 -8.54
N ASN A 239 6.94 -13.64 -8.54
CA ASN A 239 6.38 -14.57 -7.56
C ASN A 239 7.48 -15.37 -6.83
N PRO A 240 8.21 -14.76 -5.87
CA PRO A 240 9.26 -15.45 -5.13
C PRO A 240 8.71 -16.40 -4.06
N PRO A 241 9.46 -17.46 -3.66
CA PRO A 241 9.12 -18.30 -2.51
C PRO A 241 9.39 -17.56 -1.20
N LYS A 242 8.50 -16.62 -0.88
CA LYS A 242 8.57 -15.75 0.29
C LYS A 242 7.17 -15.58 0.89
N PRO A 243 7.07 -15.35 2.21
CA PRO A 243 5.81 -15.03 2.86
C PRO A 243 5.34 -13.61 2.51
N HIS A 244 4.29 -13.14 3.18
CA HIS A 244 3.79 -11.77 3.06
C HIS A 244 4.81 -10.75 3.59
N CYS A 245 5.74 -10.29 2.75
CA CYS A 245 6.77 -9.33 3.13
C CYS A 245 7.20 -8.41 1.97
N TYR A 246 7.95 -7.36 2.31
CA TYR A 246 8.68 -6.51 1.39
C TYR A 246 10.12 -6.41 1.91
N ASP A 247 10.77 -7.57 1.89
CA ASP A 247 12.11 -7.81 2.42
C ASP A 247 13.23 -7.25 1.53
N ALA A 248 14.48 -7.40 1.94
CA ALA A 248 15.64 -6.83 1.23
C ALA A 248 15.70 -7.25 -0.26
N ASP A 249 15.44 -8.52 -0.59
CA ASP A 249 15.48 -9.00 -1.98
C ASP A 249 14.38 -8.35 -2.83
N ILE A 250 13.16 -8.23 -2.29
CA ILE A 250 12.06 -7.55 -2.98
C ILE A 250 12.35 -6.03 -3.10
N GLN A 251 12.95 -5.42 -2.08
CA GLN A 251 13.39 -4.02 -2.09
C GLN A 251 14.40 -3.75 -3.20
N GLU A 252 15.42 -4.60 -3.37
CA GLU A 252 16.39 -4.50 -4.45
C GLU A 252 15.72 -4.57 -5.82
N LYS A 253 14.75 -5.47 -5.98
CA LYS A 253 13.99 -5.59 -7.23
C LYS A 253 13.12 -4.37 -7.52
N ALA A 254 12.54 -3.77 -6.49
CA ALA A 254 11.78 -2.54 -6.60
C ALA A 254 12.67 -1.34 -6.99
N ILE A 255 13.85 -1.24 -6.39
CA ILE A 255 14.87 -0.24 -6.78
C ILE A 255 15.23 -0.42 -8.25
N ALA A 256 15.57 -1.65 -8.68
CA ALA A 256 15.93 -1.92 -10.07
C ALA A 256 14.80 -1.56 -11.05
N TRP A 257 13.54 -1.77 -10.65
CA TRP A 257 12.37 -1.37 -11.45
C TRP A 257 12.26 0.14 -11.58
N PHE A 258 12.39 0.88 -10.46
CA PHE A 258 12.35 2.33 -10.50
C PHE A 258 13.55 2.93 -11.25
N ASP A 259 14.74 2.38 -11.08
CA ASP A 259 15.94 2.86 -11.78
C ASP A 259 15.74 2.77 -13.29
N ARG A 260 15.27 1.62 -13.77
CA ARG A 260 14.97 1.39 -15.20
C ARG A 260 13.93 2.35 -15.76
N HIS A 261 12.90 2.69 -14.98
CA HIS A 261 11.73 3.41 -15.51
C HIS A 261 11.66 4.89 -15.14
N LEU A 262 12.47 5.34 -14.19
CA LEU A 262 12.48 6.71 -13.68
C LEU A 262 13.83 7.41 -13.84
N LYS A 263 14.97 6.70 -13.89
CA LYS A 263 16.28 7.36 -14.03
C LYS A 263 16.72 7.55 -15.49
N GLU A 264 16.22 6.70 -16.39
CA GLU A 264 16.43 6.80 -17.83
C GLU A 264 15.70 8.01 -18.47
#